data_AF-M1WHB7-F1
#
_entry.id   AF-M1WHB7-F1
#
_cell.length_a   1.000
_cell.length_b   1.000
_cell.length_c   1.000
_cell.angle_alpha   90.00
_cell.angle_beta   90.00
_cell.angle_gamma   90.00
#
_symmetry.space_group_name_H-M   'P 1'
#
loop_
_entity.id
_entity.type
_entity.pdbx_description
1 polymer ?
#
loop_
_entity_poly.entity_id
_entity_poly.type
_entity_poly.pdbx_seq_one_letter_code
_entity_poly.pdbx_strand_id
1 'polypeptide(L)'
;MDLGVEAMKTEILQVLRQTAEDLALYYQAKLLAQTMDQQEVMDGTLHLHNALEAAYAPEHREDALPLRLALCQLLDTMLPFLIQYPANIALFSSSVWKTYAAEISVDLLAARNLKTQVATTSEKGHDNEDKESRSEEVTSPCIESDDPPFVG
;
A
#
# COMPACT_ATOMS: atom_id res chain seq x y z
N MET A 1 -13.34 -27.38 4.59
CA MET A 1 -12.89 -26.65 5.79
C MET A 1 -11.42 -26.42 5.61
N ASP A 2 -11.02 -25.18 5.32
CA ASP A 2 -9.64 -24.81 4.98
C ASP A 2 -9.10 -23.71 5.92
N LEU A 3 -9.67 -23.66 7.13
CA LEU A 3 -9.44 -22.58 8.10
C LEU A 3 -7.96 -22.45 8.49
N GLY A 4 -7.22 -23.57 8.48
CA GLY A 4 -5.78 -23.58 8.75
C GLY A 4 -4.94 -23.03 7.60
N VAL A 5 -5.33 -23.25 6.35
CA VAL A 5 -4.61 -22.74 5.17
C VAL A 5 -4.83 -21.25 5.03
N GLU A 6 -6.05 -20.77 5.24
CA GLU A 6 -6.33 -19.32 5.22
C GLU A 6 -5.67 -18.56 6.38
N ALA A 7 -5.62 -19.15 7.58
CA ALA A 7 -4.88 -18.57 8.70
C ALA A 7 -3.37 -18.49 8.40
N MET A 8 -2.79 -19.55 7.84
CA MET A 8 -1.38 -19.58 7.47
C MET A 8 -1.04 -18.61 6.34
N LYS A 9 -1.91 -18.49 5.33
CA LYS A 9 -1.80 -17.48 4.26
C LYS A 9 -1.79 -16.06 4.84
N THR A 10 -2.69 -15.79 5.79
CA THR A 10 -2.76 -14.49 6.47
C THR A 10 -1.49 -14.20 7.27
N GLU A 11 -0.99 -15.18 8.03
CA GLU A 11 0.27 -15.07 8.77
C GLU A 11 1.47 -14.81 7.86
N ILE A 12 1.60 -15.57 6.77
CA ILE A 12 2.68 -15.39 5.79
C ILE A 12 2.62 -13.98 5.19
N LEU A 13 1.43 -13.52 4.82
CA LEU A 13 1.26 -12.17 4.27
C LEU A 13 1.61 -11.08 5.29
N GLN A 14 1.26 -11.28 6.56
CA GLN A 14 1.60 -10.35 7.63
C GLN A 14 3.11 -10.29 7.87
N VAL A 15 3.78 -11.45 7.92
CA VAL A 15 5.25 -11.53 8.05
C VAL A 15 5.93 -10.85 6.87
N LEU A 16 5.45 -11.10 5.64
CA LEU A 16 6.02 -10.49 4.45
C LEU A 16 5.83 -8.97 4.41
N ARG A 17 4.68 -8.46 4.85
CA ARG A 17 4.46 -7.02 4.99
C ARG A 17 5.42 -6.42 6.03
N GLN A 18 5.49 -7.00 7.23
CA GLN A 18 6.40 -6.50 8.28
C GLN A 18 7.85 -6.53 7.81
N THR A 19 8.25 -7.63 7.16
CA THR A 19 9.60 -7.79 6.59
C THR A 19 9.88 -6.72 5.54
N ALA A 20 8.91 -6.40 4.68
CA ALA A 20 9.06 -5.33 3.69
C ALA A 20 9.23 -3.95 4.34
N GLU A 21 8.48 -3.65 5.42
CA GLU A 21 8.61 -2.42 6.18
C GLU A 21 9.98 -2.32 6.88
N ASP A 22 10.42 -3.39 7.54
CA ASP A 22 11.72 -3.46 8.21
C ASP A 22 12.88 -3.32 7.21
N LEU A 23 12.78 -3.97 6.06
CA LEU A 23 13.75 -3.83 4.96
C LEU A 23 13.78 -2.40 4.42
N ALA A 24 12.62 -1.78 4.23
CA ALA A 24 12.57 -0.38 3.79
C ALA A 24 13.29 0.55 4.76
N LEU A 25 13.06 0.40 6.07
CA LEU A 25 13.74 1.17 7.10
C LEU A 25 15.25 0.91 7.13
N TYR A 26 15.66 -0.36 7.03
CA TYR A 26 17.06 -0.76 6.97
C TYR A 26 17.78 -0.15 5.77
N TYR A 27 17.20 -0.29 4.57
CA TYR A 27 17.75 0.28 3.34
C TYR A 27 17.83 1.80 3.42
N GLN A 28 16.79 2.46 3.94
CA GLN A 28 16.77 3.92 4.08
C GLN A 28 17.89 4.40 5.02
N ALA A 29 18.07 3.74 6.17
CA ALA A 29 19.13 4.08 7.12
C ALA A 29 20.53 3.85 6.52
N LYS A 30 20.74 2.72 5.85
CA LYS A 30 22.04 2.36 5.26
C LYS A 30 22.40 3.23 4.05
N LEU A 31 21.42 3.61 3.24
CA LEU A 31 21.59 4.52 2.12
C LEU A 31 22.01 5.91 2.61
N LEU A 32 21.30 6.47 3.60
CA LEU A 32 21.66 7.76 4.19
C LEU A 32 23.06 7.76 4.80
N ALA A 33 23.47 6.62 5.37
CA ALA A 33 24.80 6.43 5.92
C ALA A 33 25.88 6.12 4.85
N GLN A 34 25.51 5.85 3.59
CA GLN A 34 26.41 5.38 2.51
C GLN A 34 27.27 4.17 2.91
N THR A 35 26.71 3.24 3.71
CA THR A 35 27.47 2.10 4.27
C THR A 35 27.14 0.74 3.66
N MET A 36 26.30 0.69 2.62
CA MET A 36 25.96 -0.57 1.99
C MET A 36 27.12 -1.12 1.17
N ASP A 37 27.46 -2.38 1.40
CA ASP A 37 28.42 -3.10 0.58
C ASP A 37 27.79 -3.44 -0.78
N GLN A 38 28.59 -3.43 -1.85
CA GLN A 38 28.12 -3.71 -3.19
C GLN A 38 27.52 -5.12 -3.30
N GLN A 39 28.07 -6.09 -2.55
CA GLN A 39 27.54 -7.45 -2.51
C GLN A 39 26.14 -7.49 -1.88
N GLU A 40 25.91 -6.75 -0.79
CA GLU A 40 24.59 -6.64 -0.15
C GLU A 40 23.54 -6.05 -1.11
N VAL A 41 23.93 -5.04 -1.91
CA VAL A 41 23.05 -4.45 -2.93
C VAL A 41 22.69 -5.50 -4.00
N MET A 42 23.68 -6.26 -4.46
CA MET A 42 23.46 -7.29 -5.49
C MET A 42 22.58 -8.44 -4.99
N ASP A 43 22.84 -8.93 -3.79
CA ASP A 43 22.05 -10.01 -3.19
C ASP A 43 20.60 -9.58 -2.95
N GLY A 44 20.40 -8.35 -2.44
CA GLY A 44 19.06 -7.77 -2.28
C GLY A 44 18.28 -7.69 -3.61
N THR A 45 18.94 -7.25 -4.68
CA THR A 45 18.34 -7.19 -6.01
C THR A 45 18.03 -8.57 -6.60
N LEU A 46 18.90 -9.56 -6.37
CA LEU A 46 18.65 -10.95 -6.77
C LEU A 46 17.44 -11.55 -6.02
N HIS A 47 17.32 -11.28 -4.72
CA HIS A 47 16.17 -11.74 -3.95
C HIS A 47 14.86 -11.11 -4.43
N LEU A 48 14.87 -9.80 -4.74
CA LEU A 48 13.71 -9.12 -5.31
C LEU A 48 13.34 -9.68 -6.69
N HIS A 49 14.33 -9.97 -7.54
CA HIS A 49 14.10 -10.64 -8.83
C HIS A 49 13.36 -11.97 -8.64
N ASN A 50 13.89 -12.85 -7.79
CA ASN A 50 13.33 -14.18 -7.56
C ASN A 50 11.92 -14.12 -6.94
N ALA A 51 11.68 -13.14 -6.06
CA ALA A 51 10.37 -12.92 -5.48
C ALA A 51 9.34 -12.48 -6.53
N LEU A 52 9.71 -11.58 -7.45
CA LEU A 52 8.86 -11.19 -8.56
C LEU A 52 8.61 -12.36 -9.51
N GLU A 53 9.63 -13.14 -9.85
CA GLU A 53 9.48 -14.32 -10.70
C GLU A 53 8.47 -15.32 -10.11
N ALA A 54 8.60 -15.63 -8.82
CA ALA A 54 7.69 -16.55 -8.12
C ALA A 54 6.26 -15.98 -8.01
N ALA A 55 6.11 -14.69 -7.69
CA ALA A 55 4.80 -14.08 -7.47
C ALA A 55 4.00 -13.87 -8.77
N TYR A 56 4.69 -13.70 -9.90
CA TYR A 56 4.06 -13.53 -11.23
C TYR A 56 4.02 -14.82 -12.05
N ALA A 57 4.56 -15.93 -11.52
CA ALA A 57 4.49 -17.23 -12.15
C ALA A 57 3.03 -17.60 -12.50
N PRO A 58 2.76 -18.09 -13.72
CA PRO A 58 1.39 -18.39 -14.17
C PRO A 58 0.63 -19.35 -13.24
N GLU A 59 1.36 -20.26 -12.61
CA GLU A 59 0.87 -21.30 -11.70
C GLU A 59 0.20 -20.74 -10.43
N HIS A 60 0.50 -19.49 -10.05
CA HIS A 60 0.05 -18.88 -8.80
C HIS A 60 -0.68 -17.54 -9.00
N ARG A 61 -1.05 -17.22 -10.24
CA ARG A 61 -1.49 -15.87 -10.64
C ARG A 61 -2.67 -15.33 -9.81
N GLU A 62 -3.66 -16.16 -9.50
CA GLU A 62 -4.85 -15.76 -8.75
C GLU A 62 -4.59 -15.66 -7.23
N ASP A 63 -3.84 -16.61 -6.68
CA ASP A 63 -3.58 -16.70 -5.24
C ASP A 63 -2.49 -15.74 -4.75
N ALA A 64 -1.57 -15.36 -5.64
CA ALA A 64 -0.44 -14.50 -5.32
C ALA A 64 -0.76 -13.00 -5.36
N LEU A 65 -2.00 -12.57 -5.63
CA LEU A 65 -2.33 -11.14 -5.69
C LEU A 65 -1.90 -10.37 -4.42
N PRO A 66 -2.17 -10.83 -3.19
CA PRO A 66 -1.72 -10.11 -1.99
C PRO A 66 -0.19 -10.02 -1.89
N LEU A 67 0.52 -11.08 -2.32
CA LEU A 67 1.99 -11.10 -2.37
C LEU A 67 2.51 -10.10 -3.41
N ARG A 68 1.93 -10.08 -4.61
CA ARG A 68 2.28 -9.12 -5.67
C ARG A 68 2.11 -7.69 -5.20
N LEU A 69 1.00 -7.37 -4.55
CA LEU A 69 0.75 -6.04 -4.00
C LEU A 69 1.78 -5.66 -2.92
N ALA A 70 2.14 -6.58 -2.01
CA ALA A 70 3.17 -6.34 -1.00
C ALA A 70 4.56 -6.11 -1.63
N LEU A 71 4.93 -6.93 -2.61
CA LEU A 71 6.18 -6.75 -3.38
C LEU A 71 6.19 -5.42 -4.14
N CYS A 72 5.06 -4.99 -4.70
CA CYS A 72 4.92 -3.70 -5.34
C CYS A 72 5.07 -2.53 -4.35
N GLN A 73 4.57 -2.65 -3.12
CA GLN A 73 4.80 -1.64 -2.07
C GLN A 73 6.27 -1.53 -1.68
N LEU A 74 6.95 -2.66 -1.57
CA LEU A 74 8.40 -2.71 -1.33
C LEU A 74 9.16 -2.06 -2.49
N LEU A 75 8.85 -2.46 -3.72
CA LEU A 75 9.45 -1.93 -4.94
C LEU A 75 9.25 -0.42 -5.08
N ASP A 76 8.06 0.11 -4.78
CA ASP A 76 7.77 1.54 -4.80
C ASP A 76 8.64 2.31 -3.78
N THR A 77 8.85 1.71 -2.60
CA THR A 77 9.67 2.29 -1.54
C THR A 77 11.17 2.25 -1.89
N MET A 78 11.61 1.16 -2.52
CA MET A 78 13.01 0.96 -2.93
C MET A 78 13.36 1.65 -4.25
N LEU A 79 12.38 2.07 -5.06
CA LEU A 79 12.60 2.61 -6.40
C LEU A 79 13.64 3.76 -6.45
N PRO A 80 13.61 4.76 -5.53
CA PRO A 80 14.60 5.83 -5.52
C PRO A 80 16.02 5.31 -5.25
N PHE A 81 16.17 4.22 -4.50
CA PHE A 81 17.45 3.55 -4.23
C PHE A 81 17.90 2.74 -5.44
N LEU A 82 17.01 1.95 -6.03
CA LEU A 82 17.33 1.08 -7.15
C LEU A 82 17.84 1.88 -8.35
N ILE A 83 17.34 3.09 -8.58
CA ILE A 83 17.79 3.95 -9.69
C ILE A 83 19.19 4.53 -9.46
N GLN A 84 19.62 4.69 -8.21
CA GLN A 84 20.92 5.30 -7.87
C GLN A 84 22.11 4.34 -8.06
N TYR A 85 21.87 3.02 -8.04
CA TYR A 85 22.93 2.01 -8.17
C TYR A 85 22.88 1.33 -9.53
N PRO A 86 23.93 1.45 -10.37
CA PRO A 86 23.96 0.85 -11.70
C PRO A 86 23.75 -0.68 -11.70
N ALA A 87 24.17 -1.37 -10.63
CA ALA A 87 23.97 -2.80 -10.46
C ALA A 87 22.47 -3.20 -10.48
N ASN A 88 21.59 -2.30 -10.06
CA ASN A 88 20.16 -2.55 -9.96
C ASN A 88 19.42 -2.30 -11.29
N ILE A 89 20.08 -1.66 -12.27
CA ILE A 89 19.55 -1.51 -13.64
C ILE A 89 19.39 -2.88 -14.32
N ALA A 90 20.20 -3.86 -13.91
CA ALA A 90 20.09 -5.23 -14.40
C ALA A 90 18.73 -5.86 -14.08
N LEU A 91 18.10 -5.51 -12.94
CA LEU A 91 16.77 -5.97 -12.57
C LEU A 91 15.72 -5.52 -13.60
N PHE A 92 15.69 -4.24 -13.91
CA PHE A 92 14.73 -3.65 -14.86
C PHE A 92 14.98 -4.10 -16.32
N SER A 93 16.18 -4.61 -16.59
CA SER A 93 16.57 -5.14 -17.90
C SER A 93 16.36 -6.66 -18.02
N SER A 94 16.03 -7.34 -16.91
CA SER A 94 15.84 -8.79 -16.85
C SER A 94 14.66 -9.27 -17.71
N SER A 95 14.68 -10.55 -18.09
CA SER A 95 13.56 -11.18 -18.79
C SER A 95 12.30 -11.20 -17.93
N VAL A 96 12.43 -11.49 -16.63
CA VAL A 96 11.30 -11.48 -15.69
C VAL A 96 10.61 -10.12 -15.68
N TRP A 97 11.38 -9.04 -15.52
CA TRP A 97 10.81 -7.69 -15.55
C TRP A 97 10.13 -7.39 -16.88
N LYS A 98 10.77 -7.69 -18.02
CA LYS A 98 10.19 -7.45 -19.35
C LYS A 98 8.90 -8.22 -19.58
N THR A 99 8.83 -9.47 -19.12
CA THR A 99 7.65 -10.33 -19.26
C THR A 99 6.48 -9.80 -18.45
N TYR A 100 6.73 -9.32 -17.23
CA TYR A 100 5.67 -8.94 -16.28
C TYR A 100 5.53 -7.44 -16.04
N ALA A 101 6.25 -6.59 -16.79
CA ALA A 101 6.28 -5.14 -16.54
C ALA A 101 4.88 -4.50 -16.57
N ALA A 102 4.01 -4.98 -17.44
CA ALA A 102 2.65 -4.47 -17.56
C ALA A 102 1.83 -4.78 -16.29
N GLU A 103 1.84 -6.04 -15.84
CA GLU A 103 1.14 -6.45 -14.62
C GLU A 103 1.75 -5.80 -13.38
N ILE A 104 3.08 -5.76 -13.28
CA ILE A 104 3.79 -5.08 -12.19
C ILE A 104 3.35 -3.62 -12.10
N SER A 105 3.23 -2.92 -13.24
CA SER A 105 2.80 -1.51 -13.25
C SER A 105 1.37 -1.32 -12.75
N VAL A 106 0.46 -2.23 -13.12
CA VAL A 106 -0.94 -2.22 -12.65
C VAL A 106 -0.99 -2.47 -11.15
N ASP A 107 -0.29 -3.50 -10.68
CA ASP A 107 -0.25 -3.87 -9.26
C ASP A 107 0.42 -2.77 -8.41
N LEU A 108 1.41 -2.06 -8.96
CA LEU A 108 2.08 -0.94 -8.30
C LEU A 108 1.16 0.27 -8.15
N LEU A 109 0.32 0.56 -9.15
CA LEU A 109 -0.72 1.58 -9.03
C LEU A 109 -1.78 1.18 -7.99
N ALA A 110 -2.22 -0.08 -8.01
CA ALA A 110 -3.17 -0.61 -7.04
C ALA A 110 -2.62 -0.52 -5.60
N ALA A 111 -1.36 -0.91 -5.40
CA ALA A 111 -0.65 -0.83 -4.12
C ALA A 111 -0.57 0.59 -3.56
N ARG A 112 -0.31 1.59 -4.42
CA ARG A 112 -0.32 3.01 -4.03
C ARG A 112 -1.71 3.48 -3.62
N ASN A 113 -2.74 3.09 -4.36
CA ASN A 113 -4.13 3.46 -4.05
C ASN A 113 -4.62 2.84 -2.73
N LEU A 114 -4.14 1.64 -2.36
CA LEU A 114 -4.41 1.04 -1.05
C LEU A 114 -3.75 1.82 0.09
N LYS A 115 -2.51 2.28 -0.11
CA LYS A 115 -1.78 3.08 0.89
C LYS A 115 -2.50 4.41 1.18
N THR A 116 -3.04 5.06 0.16
CA THR A 116 -3.78 6.33 0.30
C THR A 116 -5.09 6.18 1.07
N GLN A 117 -5.80 5.05 0.92
CA GLN A 117 -7.05 4.79 1.65
C GLN A 117 -6.83 4.49 3.14
N VAL A 118 -5.71 3.83 3.49
CA VAL A 118 -5.36 3.59 4.89
C VAL A 118 -5.01 4.90 5.60
N ALA A 119 -4.31 5.82 4.94
CA ALA A 119 -3.93 7.12 5.50
C ALA A 119 -5.16 8.01 5.80
N THR A 120 -6.17 8.03 4.92
CA THR A 120 -7.37 8.87 5.10
C THR A 120 -8.36 8.33 6.14
N THR A 121 -8.24 7.05 6.53
CA THR A 121 -9.08 6.45 7.56
C THR A 121 -8.50 6.67 8.98
N SER A 122 -7.20 6.95 9.08
CA SER A 122 -6.51 7.20 10.36
C SER A 122 -6.72 8.62 10.92
N GLU A 123 -7.27 9.56 10.16
CA GLU A 123 -7.53 10.94 10.60
C GLU A 123 -8.97 11.19 11.11
N LYS A 124 -9.85 10.17 11.12
CA LYS A 124 -11.26 10.32 11.57
C LYS A 124 -11.59 9.61 12.89
N GLY A 125 -10.59 9.42 13.76
CA GLY A 125 -10.71 8.67 15.01
C GLY A 125 -10.30 9.43 16.27
N HIS A 126 -10.56 10.73 16.36
CA HIS A 126 -10.55 11.43 17.65
C HIS A 126 -11.56 12.57 17.61
N ASP A 127 -12.56 12.46 18.48
CA ASP A 127 -13.56 13.46 18.90
C ASP A 127 -14.97 12.90 18.78
N ASN A 128 -15.34 12.01 19.72
CA ASN A 128 -16.70 11.97 20.21
C ASN A 128 -16.74 11.44 21.65
N GLU A 129 -17.19 12.30 22.55
CA GLU A 129 -17.66 12.13 23.96
C GLU A 129 -17.39 13.50 24.61
N ASP A 130 -18.31 14.33 25.10
CA ASP A 130 -19.66 14.14 25.61
C ASP A 130 -20.37 15.50 25.66
N LYS A 131 -21.70 15.53 25.49
CA LYS A 131 -22.64 16.21 26.40
C LYS A 131 -24.09 16.02 25.97
N GLU A 132 -24.64 14.93 26.46
CA GLU A 132 -25.87 14.83 27.25
C GLU A 132 -26.84 16.03 27.31
N SER A 133 -28.04 15.78 26.76
CA SER A 133 -29.39 16.04 27.28
C SER A 133 -29.71 17.39 27.95
N ARG A 134 -30.64 18.14 27.33
CA ARG A 134 -31.75 18.78 28.05
C ARG A 134 -32.96 19.04 27.15
N SER A 135 -34.09 18.43 27.52
CA SER A 135 -35.44 18.65 27.01
C SER A 135 -36.06 19.95 27.54
N GLU A 136 -37.28 20.26 27.03
CA GLU A 136 -38.20 21.40 27.34
C GLU A 136 -38.12 22.51 26.27
N GLU A 137 -39.19 23.08 25.71
CA GLU A 137 -40.64 22.84 25.75
C GLU A 137 -41.25 23.69 24.60
N VAL A 138 -42.38 23.20 24.08
CA VAL A 138 -43.44 23.83 23.27
C VAL A 138 -43.43 25.35 23.12
N THR A 139 -43.66 25.87 21.90
CA THR A 139 -44.78 26.79 21.52
C THR A 139 -44.75 27.12 20.00
N SER A 140 -45.67 26.56 19.21
CA SER A 140 -46.29 27.24 18.05
C SER A 140 -47.43 28.13 18.59
N PRO A 141 -47.96 29.19 17.92
CA PRO A 141 -48.25 29.29 16.47
C PRO A 141 -48.05 30.74 15.90
N CYS A 142 -48.14 31.07 14.60
CA CYS A 142 -49.33 31.37 13.79
C CYS A 142 -48.82 32.08 12.51
N ILE A 143 -49.16 31.66 11.28
CA ILE A 143 -50.24 32.16 10.38
C ILE A 143 -49.76 33.20 9.34
N GLU A 144 -50.12 32.93 8.07
CA GLU A 144 -50.29 33.81 6.87
C GLU A 144 -49.09 34.61 6.35
N SER A 145 -48.93 34.93 5.06
CA SER A 145 -49.49 34.53 3.76
C SER A 145 -48.70 35.32 2.70
N ASP A 146 -48.90 34.94 1.43
CA ASP A 146 -48.72 35.74 0.21
C ASP A 146 -47.30 35.99 -0.36
N ASP A 147 -46.89 35.07 -1.26
CA ASP A 147 -46.62 35.26 -2.70
C ASP A 147 -45.82 36.47 -3.28
N PRO A 148 -45.26 36.36 -4.52
CA PRO A 148 -43.90 36.80 -4.92
C PRO A 148 -43.95 38.01 -5.90
N PRO A 149 -43.09 38.15 -6.95
CA PRO A 149 -41.64 37.97 -7.15
C PRO A 149 -40.96 39.31 -7.52
N PHE A 150 -39.62 39.40 -7.59
CA PHE A 150 -39.02 40.35 -8.56
C PHE A 150 -37.59 40.02 -8.99
N VAL A 151 -37.37 40.32 -10.26
CA VAL A 151 -36.24 40.06 -11.15
C VAL A 151 -35.06 40.98 -10.85
N GLY A 152 -33.85 40.47 -11.04
CA GLY A 152 -32.59 41.23 -11.20
C GLY A 152 -31.58 40.40 -11.97
#